data_AF-A0A8T0Z0R5-F1
#
_entry.id   AF-A0A8T0Z0R5-F1
#
_cell.length_a   1.000
_cell.length_b   1.000
_cell.length_c   1.000
_cell.angle_alpha   90.00
_cell.angle_beta   90.00
_cell.angle_gamma   90.00
#
_symmetry.space_group_name_H-M   'P 1'
#
loop_
_entity.id
_entity.type
_entity.pdbx_description
1 polymer ?
#
loop_
_entity_poly.entity_id
_entity_poly.type
_entity_poly.pdbx_seq_one_letter_code
_entity_poly.pdbx_strand_id
1 'polypeptide(L)'
;MEEINALIGPSLGKSPTKQPKAKRKPGVVISFDANKGYGFIKGHGRSIFFHINECDEMDTVNIPVGERVSYEVGKDSSGKRCAVNVKSEAKR
;
A
#
# COMPACT_ATOMS: atom_id res chain seq x y z
N MET A 1 42.85 -33.63 19.06
CA MET A 1 43.00 -32.17 18.96
C MET A 1 42.35 -31.77 17.65
N GLU A 2 41.10 -31.33 17.72
CA GLU A 2 40.38 -30.78 16.58
C GLU A 2 39.84 -29.44 17.08
N GLU A 3 40.58 -28.39 16.77
CA GLU A 3 40.18 -27.02 17.10
C GLU A 3 39.46 -26.38 15.90
N ILE A 4 38.65 -25.38 16.26
CA ILE A 4 38.15 -24.25 15.47
C ILE A 4 37.01 -24.47 14.46
N ASN A 5 35.80 -24.05 14.86
CA ASN A 5 35.27 -22.76 14.40
C ASN A 5 33.91 -22.46 15.08
N ALA A 6 33.99 -21.69 16.16
CA ALA A 6 32.93 -20.74 16.49
C ALA A 6 32.89 -19.64 15.43
N LEU A 7 31.76 -18.92 15.38
CA LEU A 7 31.52 -17.66 14.66
C LEU A 7 30.78 -17.77 13.31
N ILE A 8 29.47 -18.00 13.35
CA ILE A 8 28.56 -17.35 12.37
C ILE A 8 27.25 -16.95 13.06
N GLY A 9 27.32 -15.91 13.88
CA GLY A 9 26.22 -14.97 14.00
C GLY A 9 26.70 -13.65 13.41
N PRO A 10 26.04 -13.15 12.36
CA PRO A 10 25.39 -11.87 12.57
C PRO A 10 23.95 -11.85 12.04
N SER A 11 23.09 -11.30 12.89
CA SER A 11 21.83 -10.66 12.55
C SER A 11 21.96 -9.78 11.30
N LEU A 12 21.23 -10.13 10.26
CA LEU A 12 20.82 -9.19 9.21
C LEU A 12 19.32 -9.34 9.05
N GLY A 13 18.61 -8.31 9.49
CA GLY A 13 17.17 -8.24 9.48
C GLY A 13 16.60 -8.56 8.11
N LYS A 14 15.40 -9.11 8.10
CA LYS A 14 14.48 -8.96 6.98
C LYS A 14 14.24 -7.46 6.80
N SER A 15 15.14 -6.81 6.08
CA SER A 15 14.89 -5.58 5.36
C SER A 15 13.56 -5.79 4.65
N PRO A 16 12.57 -4.90 4.83
CA PRO A 16 11.26 -5.07 4.23
C PRO A 16 11.50 -5.28 2.74
N THR A 17 10.97 -6.37 2.23
CA THR A 17 10.98 -6.66 0.79
C THR A 17 10.50 -5.40 0.11
N LYS A 18 11.44 -4.69 -0.51
CA LYS A 18 11.17 -3.56 -1.36
C LYS A 18 10.44 -4.15 -2.55
N GLN A 19 9.13 -4.34 -2.38
CA GLN A 19 8.26 -4.92 -3.36
C GLN A 19 8.50 -4.16 -4.68
N PRO A 20 8.58 -4.88 -5.80
CA PRO A 20 8.93 -4.29 -7.09
C PRO A 20 8.06 -3.07 -7.32
N LYS A 21 8.68 -1.98 -7.80
CA LYS A 21 8.05 -0.68 -8.09
C LYS A 21 6.96 -0.84 -9.15
N ALA A 22 5.86 -1.48 -8.81
CA ALA A 22 4.65 -1.38 -9.56
C ALA A 22 4.21 0.09 -9.44
N LYS A 23 3.77 0.66 -10.57
CA LYS A 23 3.73 2.10 -10.81
C LYS A 23 2.68 2.76 -9.92
N ARG A 24 3.04 3.03 -8.66
CA ARG A 24 2.23 3.79 -7.71
C ARG A 24 1.99 5.18 -8.27
N LYS A 25 0.72 5.54 -8.34
CA LYS A 25 0.23 6.84 -8.75
C LYS A 25 -0.17 7.62 -7.50
N PRO A 26 0.16 8.91 -7.46
CA PRO A 26 -0.36 9.78 -6.42
C PRO A 26 -1.85 10.02 -6.64
N GLY A 27 -2.59 10.12 -5.54
CA GLY A 27 -3.99 10.50 -5.51
C GLY A 27 -4.35 11.13 -4.18
N VAL A 28 -5.59 11.60 -4.11
CA VAL A 28 -6.16 12.20 -2.90
C VAL A 28 -7.44 11.45 -2.56
N VAL A 29 -7.59 11.00 -1.32
CA VAL A 29 -8.85 10.37 -0.89
C VAL A 29 -9.94 11.44 -0.87
N ILE A 30 -11.02 11.26 -1.61
CA ILE A 30 -12.14 12.23 -1.64
C ILE A 30 -13.37 11.72 -0.89
N SER A 31 -13.44 10.41 -0.65
CA SER A 31 -14.47 9.79 0.16
C SER A 31 -13.95 8.44 0.66
N PHE A 32 -14.14 8.15 1.94
CA PHE A 32 -13.80 6.87 2.54
C PHE A 32 -14.87 6.51 3.56
N ASP A 33 -15.56 5.40 3.32
CA ASP A 33 -16.56 4.84 4.22
C ASP A 33 -15.93 3.69 5.00
N ALA A 34 -15.30 4.01 6.14
CA ALA A 34 -14.68 2.99 7.02
C ALA A 34 -15.68 1.90 7.45
N ASN A 35 -16.95 2.27 7.66
CA ASN A 35 -18.03 1.33 8.01
C ASN A 35 -18.32 0.30 6.89
N LYS A 36 -18.17 0.70 5.63
CA LYS A 36 -18.45 -0.17 4.47
C LYS A 36 -17.18 -0.75 3.86
N GLY A 37 -16.01 -0.28 4.28
CA GLY A 37 -14.71 -0.76 3.80
C GLY A 37 -14.40 -0.37 2.35
N TYR A 38 -14.98 0.72 1.83
CA TYR A 38 -14.66 1.18 0.47
C TYR A 38 -14.44 2.69 0.43
N GLY A 39 -13.81 3.15 -0.63
CA GLY A 39 -13.67 4.58 -0.87
C GLY A 39 -13.30 4.92 -2.31
N PHE A 40 -13.08 6.22 -2.51
CA PHE A 40 -12.70 6.80 -3.79
C PHE A 40 -11.45 7.65 -3.64
N ILE A 41 -10.48 7.39 -4.51
CA ILE A 41 -9.27 8.19 -4.65
C ILE A 41 -9.37 9.00 -5.93
N LYS A 42 -9.19 10.32 -5.82
CA LYS A 42 -9.07 11.22 -6.96
C LYS A 42 -7.62 11.25 -7.43
N GLY A 43 -7.37 10.66 -8.59
CA GLY A 43 -6.07 10.70 -9.27
C GLY A 43 -5.96 11.87 -10.24
N HIS A 44 -4.96 11.77 -11.13
CA HIS A 44 -4.73 12.69 -12.25
C HIS A 44 -5.81 12.53 -13.34
N GLY A 45 -6.99 13.10 -13.11
CA GLY A 45 -8.07 13.25 -14.09
C GLY A 45 -9.26 12.29 -13.94
N ARG A 46 -9.23 11.31 -13.03
CA ARG A 46 -10.39 10.43 -12.75
C ARG A 46 -10.40 9.94 -11.31
N SER A 47 -11.60 9.69 -10.79
CA SER A 47 -11.82 8.97 -9.54
C SER A 47 -11.66 7.46 -9.76
N ILE A 48 -10.97 6.81 -8.85
CA ILE A 48 -10.72 5.38 -8.85
C ILE A 48 -11.28 4.79 -7.56
N PHE A 49 -12.03 3.70 -7.71
CA PHE A 49 -12.60 2.96 -6.60
C PHE A 49 -11.54 2.09 -5.95
N PHE A 50 -11.52 2.05 -4.62
CA PHE A 50 -10.69 1.13 -3.84
C PHE A 50 -11.53 0.44 -2.77
N HIS A 51 -11.07 -0.75 -2.39
CA HIS A 51 -11.66 -1.55 -1.32
C HIS A 51 -10.62 -1.73 -0.20
N ILE A 52 -11.06 -1.80 1.05
CA ILE A 52 -10.20 -2.02 2.23
C ILE A 52 -9.37 -3.29 2.09
N ASN A 53 -9.92 -4.35 1.47
CA ASN A 53 -9.18 -5.60 1.20
C ASN A 53 -7.99 -5.45 0.25
N GLU A 54 -7.98 -4.41 -0.60
CA GLU A 54 -6.87 -4.11 -1.52
C GLU A 54 -5.88 -3.10 -0.89
N CYS A 55 -6.17 -2.66 0.33
CA CYS A 55 -5.32 -1.78 1.11
C CYS A 55 -4.49 -2.62 2.09
N ASP A 56 -3.25 -2.18 2.32
CA ASP A 56 -2.35 -2.84 3.25
C ASP A 56 -2.92 -2.69 4.68
N GLU A 57 -3.10 -3.80 5.38
CA GLU A 57 -3.77 -3.90 6.68
C GLU A 57 -3.19 -2.91 7.72
N MET A 58 -1.89 -2.60 7.61
CA MET A 58 -1.18 -1.72 8.53
C MET A 58 -1.53 -0.23 8.40
N ASP A 59 -1.94 0.24 7.22
CA ASP A 59 -2.14 1.68 6.94
C ASP A 59 -3.63 2.07 6.84
N THR A 60 -4.55 1.09 6.90
CA THR A 60 -5.95 1.29 6.52
C THR A 60 -6.85 1.83 7.64
N VAL A 61 -6.38 1.88 8.89
CA VAL A 61 -7.25 2.18 10.04
C VAL A 61 -7.73 3.64 10.04
N ASN A 62 -7.02 4.59 9.41
CA ASN A 62 -7.49 5.98 9.36
C ASN A 62 -6.79 6.81 8.28
N ILE A 63 -7.18 6.66 7.01
CA ILE A 63 -6.77 7.62 5.98
C ILE A 63 -7.82 8.73 5.92
N PRO A 64 -7.50 9.98 6.33
CA PRO A 64 -8.47 11.06 6.30
C PRO A 64 -8.84 11.44 4.86
N VAL A 65 -10.09 11.85 4.67
CA VAL A 65 -10.51 12.47 3.40
C VAL A 65 -9.71 13.76 3.22
N GLY A 66 -9.13 13.92 2.03
CA GLY A 66 -8.21 15.00 1.69
C GLY A 66 -6.73 14.60 1.81
N GLU A 67 -6.43 13.42 2.35
CA GLU A 67 -5.04 12.95 2.46
C GLU A 67 -4.47 12.49 1.13
N ARG A 68 -3.17 12.72 0.95
CA ARG A 68 -2.43 12.25 -0.22
C ARG A 68 -2.02 10.80 -0.01
N VAL A 69 -2.37 9.97 -0.98
CA VAL A 69 -2.10 8.55 -0.97
C VAL A 69 -1.41 8.16 -2.27
N SER A 70 -0.59 7.12 -2.18
CA SER A 70 0.03 6.46 -3.31
C SER A 70 -0.68 5.12 -3.53
N TYR A 71 -1.27 4.92 -4.70
CA TYR A 71 -2.03 3.72 -5.04
C TYR A 71 -1.63 3.19 -6.42
N GLU A 72 -1.85 1.91 -6.67
CA GLU A 72 -1.57 1.32 -7.97
C GLU A 72 -2.87 1.12 -8.74
N VAL A 73 -2.84 1.34 -10.06
CA VAL A 73 -4.02 1.13 -10.89
C VAL A 73 -4.02 -0.31 -11.36
N GLY A 74 -4.84 -1.14 -10.73
CA GLY A 74 -5.22 -2.46 -11.21
C GLY A 74 -6.38 -2.41 -12.21
N LYS A 75 -6.70 -3.58 -12.76
CA LYS A 75 -7.94 -3.83 -13.50
C LYS A 75 -8.63 -5.02 -12.84
N ASP A 76 -9.92 -4.91 -12.58
CA ASP A 76 -10.72 -6.06 -12.13
C ASP A 76 -11.04 -7.01 -13.31
N SER A 77 -11.65 -8.16 -13.02
CA SER A 77 -12.11 -9.13 -14.02
C SER A 77 -13.11 -8.53 -15.04
N SER A 78 -13.86 -7.49 -14.65
CA SER A 78 -14.73 -6.70 -15.56
C SER A 78 -13.99 -5.60 -16.33
N GLY A 79 -12.65 -5.50 -16.21
CA GLY A 79 -11.82 -4.50 -16.89
C GLY A 79 -11.93 -3.09 -16.30
N LYS A 80 -12.62 -2.91 -15.17
CA LYS A 80 -12.73 -1.61 -14.49
C LYS A 80 -11.44 -1.30 -13.76
N ARG A 81 -11.06 -0.02 -13.73
CA ARG A 81 -9.86 0.44 -13.01
C ARG A 81 -10.15 0.45 -11.52
N CYS A 82 -9.43 -0.36 -10.77
CA CYS A 82 -9.44 -0.41 -9.32
C CYS A 82 -8.09 0.08 -8.77
N ALA A 83 -8.13 0.68 -7.59
CA ALA A 83 -6.93 1.05 -6.86
C ALA A 83 -6.53 -0.11 -5.96
N VAL A 84 -5.28 -0.54 -6.10
CA VAL A 84 -4.68 -1.67 -5.40
C VAL A 84 -3.43 -1.21 -4.66
N ASN A 85 -3.06 -1.89 -3.58
CA ASN A 85 -1.88 -1.55 -2.77
C ASN A 85 -1.86 -0.06 -2.37
N VAL A 86 -3.00 0.45 -1.88
CA VAL A 86 -3.13 1.83 -1.44
C VAL A 86 -2.28 2.04 -0.19
N LYS A 87 -1.42 3.07 -0.21
CA LYS A 87 -0.60 3.48 0.94
C LYS A 87 -0.76 4.97 1.19
N SER A 88 -0.90 5.35 2.44
CA SER A 88 -0.91 6.76 2.83
C SER A 88 0.50 7.35 2.67
N GLU A 89 0.60 8.58 2.16
CA GLU A 89 1.85 9.33 2.08
C GLU A 89 1.98 10.31 3.25
N ALA A 90 1.27 10.03 4.36
CA ALA A 90 1.37 10.81 5.58
C ALA A 90 2.83 10.74 6.07
N LYS A 91 3.58 11.83 5.86
CA LYS A 91 4.93 12.00 6.39
C LYS A 91 4.81 11.96 7.92
N ARG A 92 5.24 10.86 8.52
CA ARG A 92 5.42 10.73 9.95
C ARG A 92 6.71 11.43 10.40
#